data_AF-K5WFF0-F1
#
_entry.id   AF-K5WFF0-F1
#
_cell.length_a   1.000
_cell.length_b   1.000
_cell.length_c   1.000
_cell.angle_alpha   90.00
_cell.angle_beta   90.00
_cell.angle_gamma   90.00
#
_symmetry.space_group_name_H-M   'P 1'
#
loop_
_entity.id
_entity.type
_entity.pdbx_description
1 polymer ?
#
loop_
_entity_poly.entity_id
_entity_poly.type
_entity_poly.pdbx_seq_one_letter_code
_entity_poly.pdbx_strand_id
1 'polypeptide(L)'
;MRVVTLSPTHPIRTLVPGKGLLEETPLRHRFHVTHFEDEVRDKIKSSFTERFHADSELARPGHRLMDVYGHRIKFYEASKVIKDNELVNRLNRLHFAAEMVPNSVIVGVDGAVPKGNRTQAVAAAIVRKGGQPYYEEAVPFGKATSTDVELRAIVIGLQKAVSYNPSLITLFTDSLSMARLSVDPSHHPGQFDSHLVCVNLSRWLADDPRREVAFVHTRSHLKWGIHHEAHTLAKRASFPFNPGIPPRVTFNFMRRKATEACKDEWQRLFSSADYRGHHFLRLCDSTDKPARPSYVGGGPWLPFFGDHPSF
;
A
#
# COMPACT_ATOMS: atom_id res chain seq x y z
N MET A 1 45.05 23.38 -8.24
CA MET A 1 43.92 23.07 -7.35
C MET A 1 42.94 24.24 -7.40
N ARG A 2 41.82 24.11 -8.13
CA ARG A 2 40.74 25.12 -8.16
C ARG A 2 39.50 24.46 -7.56
N VAL A 3 39.16 24.85 -6.35
CA VAL A 3 37.92 24.44 -5.71
C VAL A 3 36.81 25.29 -6.34
N VAL A 4 35.94 24.67 -7.14
CA VAL A 4 34.78 25.34 -7.71
C VAL A 4 33.67 25.30 -6.65
N THR A 5 33.53 26.38 -5.90
CA THR A 5 32.39 26.59 -5.00
C THR A 5 31.16 26.94 -5.85
N LEU A 6 30.04 26.24 -5.59
CA LEU A 6 28.75 26.54 -6.21
C LEU A 6 28.36 28.01 -5.97
N SER A 7 27.88 28.67 -7.03
CA SER A 7 27.38 30.05 -6.99
C SER A 7 26.40 30.27 -5.83
N PRO A 8 26.40 31.45 -5.18
CA PRO A 8 25.44 31.79 -4.12
C PRO A 8 23.96 31.61 -4.53
N THR A 9 23.66 31.71 -5.82
CA THR A 9 22.30 31.57 -6.37
C THR A 9 21.98 30.15 -6.84
N HIS A 10 22.86 29.17 -6.62
CA HIS A 10 22.69 27.82 -7.15
C HIS A 10 21.58 27.06 -6.39
N PRO A 11 20.55 26.53 -7.09
CA PRO A 11 19.35 25.95 -6.46
C PRO A 11 19.57 24.67 -5.65
N ILE A 12 20.79 24.12 -5.65
CA ILE A 12 21.18 22.93 -4.87
C ILE A 12 21.59 23.30 -3.43
N ARG A 13 21.96 24.56 -3.15
CA ARG A 13 22.37 24.98 -1.78
C ARG A 13 21.24 24.86 -0.76
N THR A 14 19.98 24.96 -1.18
CA THR A 14 18.79 24.80 -0.32
C THR A 14 18.52 23.35 0.09
N LEU A 15 19.23 22.38 -0.49
CA LEU A 15 19.06 20.95 -0.21
C LEU A 15 20.14 20.39 0.71
N VAL A 16 21.13 21.20 1.13
CA VAL A 16 22.23 20.79 2.02
C VAL A 16 21.97 21.33 3.43
N PRO A 17 21.87 20.48 4.47
CA PRO A 17 21.59 20.96 5.83
C PRO A 17 22.86 21.41 6.58
N GLY A 18 22.88 22.69 6.99
CA GLY A 18 23.75 23.31 8.02
C GLY A 18 24.99 24.05 7.49
N LYS A 19 25.46 25.19 8.03
CA LYS A 19 25.12 26.09 9.16
C LYS A 19 25.37 27.52 8.64
N GLY A 20 24.41 28.43 8.81
CA GLY A 20 24.55 29.83 8.39
C GLY A 20 23.26 30.39 7.82
N LEU A 21 22.21 30.40 8.65
CA LEU A 21 21.02 31.21 8.42
C LEU A 21 21.41 32.67 8.61
N LEU A 22 21.53 33.43 7.53
CA LEU A 22 21.27 34.87 7.54
C LEU A 22 20.62 35.23 6.19
N GLU A 23 19.44 35.84 6.31
CA GLU A 23 18.52 36.32 5.26
C GLU A 23 17.74 35.27 4.48
N GLU A 24 16.55 34.97 5.01
CA GLU A 24 15.44 34.40 4.25
C GLU A 24 15.13 35.31 3.05
N THR A 25 15.68 34.95 1.88
CA THR A 25 15.07 35.40 0.63
C THR A 25 13.91 34.43 0.38
N PRO A 26 12.64 34.85 0.52
CA PRO A 26 11.54 33.95 0.23
C PRO A 26 11.65 33.56 -1.24
N LEU A 27 11.82 32.25 -1.50
CA LEU A 27 11.67 31.69 -2.83
C LEU A 27 10.23 31.97 -3.28
N ARG A 28 10.00 33.13 -3.90
CA ARG A 28 8.82 33.42 -4.72
C ARG A 28 8.94 32.63 -6.03
N HIS A 29 9.11 31.32 -5.95
CA HIS A 29 8.50 30.49 -6.97
C HIS A 29 7.02 30.47 -6.63
N ARG A 30 6.26 31.32 -7.33
CA ARG A 30 4.83 31.11 -7.52
C ARG A 30 4.68 29.61 -7.79
N PHE A 31 4.09 28.90 -6.84
CA PHE A 31 3.41 27.66 -7.17
C PHE A 31 2.35 28.08 -8.19
N HIS A 32 2.71 28.05 -9.47
CA HIS A 32 1.75 27.83 -10.51
C HIS A 32 1.23 26.43 -10.20
N VAL A 33 0.20 26.37 -9.35
CA VAL A 33 -0.79 25.31 -9.44
C VAL A 33 -1.23 25.41 -10.89
N THR A 34 -0.64 24.56 -11.73
CA THR A 34 -1.14 24.37 -13.08
C THR A 34 -2.56 23.91 -12.86
N HIS A 35 -3.49 24.83 -13.11
CA HIS A 35 -4.86 24.45 -13.36
C HIS A 35 -4.75 23.41 -14.48
N PHE A 36 -4.90 22.13 -14.13
CA PHE A 36 -5.14 21.12 -15.16
C PHE A 36 -6.31 21.65 -15.97
N GLU A 37 -6.08 21.88 -17.27
CA GLU A 37 -7.13 22.22 -18.21
C GLU A 37 -8.31 21.27 -17.94
N ASP A 38 -9.53 21.81 -17.93
CA ASP A 38 -10.71 21.09 -17.47
C ASP A 38 -10.88 19.75 -18.22
N GLU A 39 -10.40 19.65 -19.47
CA GLU A 39 -10.37 18.43 -20.26
C GLU A 39 -9.46 17.32 -19.69
N VAL A 40 -8.28 17.67 -19.15
CA VAL A 40 -7.38 16.71 -18.48
C VAL A 40 -7.99 16.26 -17.16
N ARG A 41 -8.61 17.20 -16.43
CA ARG A 41 -9.32 16.91 -15.18
C ARG A 41 -10.51 15.96 -15.41
N ASP A 42 -11.28 16.18 -16.46
CA ASP A 42 -12.45 15.36 -16.79
C ASP A 42 -12.06 13.99 -17.36
N LYS A 43 -10.97 13.90 -18.13
CA LYS A 43 -10.33 12.62 -18.49
C LYS A 43 -9.84 11.85 -17.27
N ILE A 44 -9.27 12.52 -16.26
CA ILE A 44 -8.83 11.85 -15.02
C ILE A 44 -10.03 11.39 -14.18
N LYS A 45 -11.05 12.24 -14.01
CA LYS A 45 -12.29 11.90 -13.27
C LYS A 45 -13.05 10.73 -13.91
N SER A 46 -13.02 10.59 -15.23
CA SER A 46 -13.65 9.47 -15.94
C SER A 46 -12.82 8.17 -15.92
N SER A 47 -11.58 8.20 -15.41
CA SER A 47 -10.63 7.08 -15.54
C SER A 47 -10.50 6.17 -14.32
N PHE A 48 -10.76 6.65 -13.10
CA PHE A 48 -10.72 5.83 -11.88
C PHE A 48 -12.12 5.65 -11.30
N THR A 49 -12.40 4.48 -10.73
CA THR A 49 -13.75 4.10 -10.31
C THR A 49 -13.93 4.00 -8.80
N GLU A 50 -12.93 4.44 -8.03
CA GLU A 50 -12.98 4.48 -6.57
C GLU A 50 -13.97 5.53 -6.05
N ARG A 51 -14.67 5.19 -4.98
CA ARG A 51 -15.56 6.08 -4.24
C ARG A 51 -14.86 6.56 -2.97
N PHE A 52 -15.10 7.81 -2.61
CA PHE A 52 -14.58 8.44 -1.39
C PHE A 52 -15.73 9.04 -0.60
N HIS A 53 -15.63 8.95 0.72
CA HIS A 53 -16.59 9.54 1.66
C HIS A 53 -15.85 10.60 2.49
N ALA A 54 -15.67 11.78 1.90
CA ALA A 54 -14.89 12.87 2.52
C ALA A 54 -15.47 13.31 3.88
N ASP A 55 -16.80 13.29 4.01
CA ASP A 55 -17.52 13.78 5.19
C ASP A 55 -18.07 12.65 6.08
N SER A 56 -17.54 11.43 5.96
CA SER A 56 -18.04 10.30 6.74
C SER A 56 -17.91 10.53 8.24
N GLU A 57 -18.99 10.31 8.99
CA GLU A 57 -18.97 10.38 10.46
C GLU A 57 -17.96 9.40 11.07
N LEU A 58 -17.79 8.22 10.47
CA LEU A 58 -16.78 7.25 10.91
C LEU A 58 -15.34 7.80 10.89
N ALA A 59 -15.04 8.83 10.09
CA ALA A 59 -13.72 9.45 10.03
C ALA A 59 -13.50 10.55 11.10
N ARG A 60 -14.56 10.94 11.82
CA ARG A 60 -14.50 11.98 12.86
C ARG A 60 -13.87 11.42 14.14
N PRO A 61 -12.96 12.17 14.80
CA PRO A 61 -12.45 11.79 16.11
C PRO A 61 -13.59 11.46 17.11
N GLY A 62 -13.39 10.41 17.90
CA GLY A 62 -14.39 9.87 18.84
C GLY A 62 -15.40 8.90 18.20
N HIS A 63 -15.50 8.86 16.87
CA HIS A 63 -16.41 7.97 16.14
C HIS A 63 -15.67 6.90 15.31
N ARG A 64 -14.33 6.98 15.23
CA ARG A 64 -13.54 6.00 14.48
C ARG A 64 -13.59 4.66 15.17
N LEU A 65 -13.52 3.59 14.37
CA LEU A 65 -13.49 2.22 14.89
C LEU A 65 -12.43 2.04 15.98
N MET A 66 -11.24 2.61 15.76
CA MET A 66 -10.13 2.54 16.72
C MET A 66 -10.32 3.43 17.96
N ASP A 67 -11.10 4.52 17.86
CA ASP A 67 -11.40 5.38 19.02
C ASP A 67 -12.36 4.67 19.98
N VAL A 68 -13.37 4.00 19.43
CA VAL A 68 -14.43 3.35 20.22
C VAL A 68 -14.01 1.94 20.66
N TYR A 69 -13.35 1.17 19.79
CA TYR A 69 -13.07 -0.25 19.98
C TYR A 69 -11.61 -0.64 19.85
N GLY A 70 -10.68 0.32 19.85
CA GLY A 70 -9.25 0.05 19.70
C GLY A 70 -8.68 -0.96 20.71
N HIS A 71 -9.24 -1.01 21.93
CA HIS A 71 -8.86 -2.00 22.95
C HIS A 71 -9.21 -3.46 22.58
N ARG A 72 -10.11 -3.67 21.61
CA ARG A 72 -10.55 -5.00 21.12
C ARG A 72 -9.95 -5.37 19.76
N ILE A 73 -9.11 -4.49 19.20
CA ILE A 73 -8.45 -4.68 17.91
C ILE A 73 -6.95 -4.74 18.14
N LYS A 74 -6.37 -5.93 17.96
CA LYS A 74 -4.97 -6.22 18.30
C LYS A 74 -4.14 -6.36 17.04
N PHE A 75 -2.92 -5.82 17.05
CA PHE A 75 -1.94 -5.96 15.97
C PHE A 75 -0.69 -6.67 16.48
N TYR A 76 -0.44 -7.88 15.96
CA TYR A 76 0.73 -8.68 16.27
C TYR A 76 1.79 -8.50 15.19
N GLU A 77 2.62 -7.48 15.37
CA GLU A 77 3.71 -7.18 14.45
C GLU A 77 4.92 -8.10 14.69
N ALA A 78 5.44 -8.65 13.59
CA ALA A 78 6.74 -9.32 13.60
C ALA A 78 7.86 -8.27 13.66
N SER A 79 8.74 -8.38 14.65
CA SER A 79 9.94 -7.55 14.74
C SER A 79 10.79 -7.70 13.47
N LYS A 80 11.54 -6.66 13.09
CA LYS A 80 12.47 -6.75 11.95
C LYS A 80 13.61 -7.74 12.22
N VAL A 81 14.02 -7.89 13.48
CA VAL A 81 15.17 -8.71 13.88
C VAL A 81 14.81 -10.14 14.30
N ILE A 82 13.52 -10.49 14.37
CA ILE A 82 13.10 -11.85 14.74
C ILE A 82 13.60 -12.85 13.69
N LYS A 83 14.16 -13.96 14.17
CA LYS A 83 14.58 -15.07 13.31
C LYS A 83 13.34 -15.77 12.74
N ASP A 84 13.46 -16.27 11.52
CA ASP A 84 12.34 -16.89 10.82
C ASP A 84 11.75 -18.09 11.57
N ASN A 85 12.57 -18.98 12.13
CA ASN A 85 12.09 -20.11 12.94
C ASN A 85 11.32 -19.65 14.20
N GLU A 86 11.76 -18.56 14.82
CA GLU A 86 11.09 -17.99 16.00
C GLU A 86 9.74 -17.36 15.61
N LEU A 87 9.69 -16.68 14.47
CA LEU A 87 8.45 -16.15 13.93
C LEU A 87 7.47 -17.27 13.57
N VAL A 88 7.92 -18.33 12.90
CA VAL A 88 7.09 -19.52 12.60
C VAL A 88 6.53 -20.12 13.90
N ASN A 89 7.35 -20.28 14.93
CA ASN A 89 6.87 -20.76 16.24
C ASN A 89 5.83 -19.83 16.86
N ARG A 90 6.01 -18.50 16.75
CA ARG A 90 5.02 -17.52 17.22
C ARG A 90 3.72 -17.60 16.42
N LEU A 91 3.79 -17.74 15.10
CA LEU A 91 2.62 -17.88 14.24
C LEU A 91 1.84 -19.16 14.57
N ASN A 92 2.53 -20.28 14.75
CA ASN A 92 1.92 -21.55 15.19
C ASN A 92 1.21 -21.39 16.55
N ARG A 93 1.83 -20.72 17.52
CA ARG A 93 1.20 -20.46 18.82
C ARG A 93 -0.04 -19.58 18.71
N LEU A 94 0.01 -18.50 17.92
CA LEU A 94 -1.14 -17.62 17.71
C LEU A 94 -2.29 -18.32 16.97
N HIS A 95 -1.96 -19.13 15.97
CA HIS A 95 -2.93 -19.96 15.25
C HIS A 95 -3.62 -20.94 16.19
N PHE A 96 -2.83 -21.73 16.92
CA PHE A 96 -3.33 -22.73 17.86
C PHE A 96 -4.17 -22.09 18.98
N ALA A 97 -3.70 -20.96 19.55
CA ALA A 97 -4.46 -20.23 20.55
C ALA A 97 -5.81 -19.74 20.01
N ALA A 98 -5.85 -19.26 18.76
CA ALA A 98 -7.10 -18.87 18.11
C ALA A 98 -8.02 -20.09 17.89
N GLU A 99 -7.51 -21.23 17.45
CA GLU A 99 -8.30 -22.46 17.26
C GLU A 99 -8.94 -22.96 18.55
N MET A 100 -8.26 -22.77 19.69
CA MET A 100 -8.76 -23.19 21.00
C MET A 100 -9.87 -22.28 21.56
N VAL A 101 -10.08 -21.09 20.99
CA VAL A 101 -11.18 -20.22 21.40
C VAL A 101 -12.50 -20.75 20.83
N PRO A 102 -13.50 -21.06 21.67
CA PRO A 102 -14.80 -21.49 21.18
C PRO A 102 -15.43 -20.43 20.26
N ASN A 103 -15.95 -20.86 19.12
CA ASN A 103 -16.54 -19.98 18.10
C ASN A 103 -15.57 -18.93 17.53
N SER A 104 -14.28 -19.25 17.40
CA SER A 104 -13.34 -18.42 16.66
C SER A 104 -13.38 -18.68 15.16
N VAL A 105 -12.89 -17.69 14.41
CA VAL A 105 -12.66 -17.78 12.97
C VAL A 105 -11.23 -17.35 12.67
N ILE A 106 -10.55 -18.13 11.84
CA ILE A 106 -9.18 -17.87 11.38
C ILE A 106 -9.24 -17.51 9.91
N VAL A 107 -8.52 -16.45 9.53
CA VAL A 107 -8.55 -15.88 8.19
C VAL A 107 -7.13 -15.79 7.65
N GLY A 108 -6.90 -16.28 6.44
CA GLY A 108 -5.71 -15.99 5.65
C GLY A 108 -6.09 -15.16 4.45
N VAL A 109 -5.33 -14.10 4.15
CA VAL A 109 -5.57 -13.21 3.01
C VAL A 109 -4.28 -12.93 2.27
N ASP A 110 -4.37 -12.73 0.96
CA ASP A 110 -3.25 -12.30 0.10
C ASP A 110 -3.79 -11.66 -1.19
N GLY A 111 -3.01 -10.73 -1.75
CA GLY A 111 -3.29 -10.08 -3.02
C GLY A 111 -2.25 -10.42 -4.10
N ALA A 112 -2.72 -10.73 -5.30
CA ALA A 112 -1.86 -10.97 -6.45
C ALA A 112 -2.10 -9.93 -7.56
N VAL A 113 -1.01 -9.32 -8.05
CA VAL A 113 -1.03 -8.51 -9.27
C VAL A 113 -0.36 -9.30 -10.40
N PRO A 114 -1.07 -9.58 -11.51
CA PRO A 114 -0.51 -10.37 -12.60
C PRO A 114 0.63 -9.63 -13.32
N LYS A 115 1.53 -10.42 -13.91
CA LYS A 115 2.58 -9.89 -14.79
C LYS A 115 1.97 -9.59 -16.17
N GLY A 116 1.58 -8.34 -16.40
CA GLY A 116 1.06 -7.85 -17.68
C GLY A 116 -0.29 -7.13 -17.56
N ASN A 117 -0.85 -6.72 -18.70
CA ASN A 117 -2.04 -5.87 -18.75
C ASN A 117 -3.32 -6.60 -19.22
N ARG A 118 -3.29 -7.93 -19.34
CA ARG A 118 -4.40 -8.74 -19.89
C ARG A 118 -5.37 -9.27 -18.84
N THR A 119 -4.92 -9.39 -17.60
CA THR A 119 -5.68 -9.96 -16.50
C THR A 119 -5.82 -8.97 -15.35
N GLN A 120 -6.88 -9.16 -14.57
CA GLN A 120 -7.20 -8.36 -13.41
C GLN A 120 -6.29 -8.74 -12.24
N ALA A 121 -6.01 -7.76 -11.38
CA ALA A 121 -5.48 -8.01 -10.06
C ALA A 121 -6.50 -8.81 -9.24
N VAL A 122 -6.02 -9.63 -8.31
CA VAL A 122 -6.81 -10.61 -7.57
C VAL A 122 -6.60 -10.41 -6.08
N ALA A 123 -7.70 -10.45 -5.34
CA ALA A 123 -7.69 -10.54 -3.89
C ALA A 123 -8.24 -11.90 -3.48
N ALA A 124 -7.60 -12.58 -2.53
CA ALA A 124 -8.04 -13.89 -2.06
C ALA A 124 -8.17 -13.93 -0.54
N ALA A 125 -9.15 -14.69 -0.08
CA ALA A 125 -9.36 -14.95 1.33
C ALA A 125 -9.75 -16.42 1.56
N ILE A 126 -9.20 -16.98 2.64
CA ILE A 126 -9.54 -18.29 3.17
C ILE A 126 -10.02 -18.09 4.60
N VAL A 127 -11.17 -18.65 4.95
CA VAL A 127 -11.78 -18.52 6.27
C VAL A 127 -12.06 -19.92 6.84
N ARG A 128 -11.50 -20.19 8.01
CA ARG A 128 -11.63 -21.46 8.74
C ARG A 128 -12.38 -21.26 10.06
N LYS A 129 -13.24 -22.22 10.40
CA LYS A 129 -13.92 -22.32 11.69
C LYS A 129 -13.71 -23.74 12.22
N GLY A 130 -13.15 -23.87 13.42
CA GLY A 130 -12.82 -25.19 14.00
C GLY A 130 -11.85 -26.04 13.14
N GLY A 131 -10.85 -25.40 12.53
CA GLY A 131 -9.81 -26.09 11.73
C GLY A 131 -10.23 -26.53 10.32
N GLN A 132 -11.51 -26.44 9.96
CA GLN A 132 -11.99 -26.80 8.62
C GLN A 132 -12.16 -25.55 7.73
N PRO A 133 -11.88 -25.61 6.41
CA PRO A 133 -12.18 -24.53 5.49
C PRO A 133 -13.70 -24.39 5.31
N TYR A 134 -14.22 -23.21 5.66
CA TYR A 134 -15.63 -22.84 5.49
C TYR A 134 -15.86 -21.96 4.27
N TYR A 135 -14.79 -21.32 3.79
CA TYR A 135 -14.83 -20.43 2.64
C TYR A 135 -13.44 -20.21 2.07
N GLU A 136 -13.36 -20.28 0.75
CA GLU A 136 -12.18 -19.96 -0.04
C GLU A 136 -12.66 -19.22 -1.29
N GLU A 137 -12.20 -17.98 -1.48
CA GLU A 137 -12.59 -17.21 -2.66
C GLU A 137 -11.42 -16.36 -3.15
N ALA A 138 -11.27 -16.31 -4.47
CA ALA A 138 -10.44 -15.35 -5.19
C ALA A 138 -11.35 -14.47 -6.03
N VAL A 139 -11.24 -13.16 -5.90
CA VAL A 139 -12.09 -12.21 -6.64
C VAL A 139 -11.25 -11.28 -7.51
N PRO A 140 -11.73 -10.92 -8.71
CA PRO A 140 -11.10 -9.90 -9.53
C PRO A 140 -11.30 -8.50 -8.94
N PHE A 141 -10.27 -7.65 -9.04
CA PHE A 141 -10.29 -6.26 -8.54
C PHE A 141 -10.00 -5.20 -9.61
N GLY A 142 -9.71 -5.62 -10.84
CA GLY A 142 -9.38 -4.73 -11.96
C GLY A 142 -7.90 -4.35 -12.01
N LYS A 143 -7.60 -3.11 -12.43
CA LYS A 143 -6.24 -2.57 -12.51
C LYS A 143 -5.87 -1.89 -11.20
N ALA A 144 -4.99 -2.54 -10.45
CA ALA A 144 -4.66 -2.17 -9.07
C ALA A 144 -3.16 -2.29 -8.78
N THR A 145 -2.67 -1.64 -7.71
CA THR A 145 -1.34 -1.92 -7.14
C THR A 145 -1.41 -3.12 -6.18
N SER A 146 -0.25 -3.61 -5.73
CA SER A 146 -0.19 -4.68 -4.71
C SER A 146 -0.85 -4.24 -3.41
N THR A 147 -0.61 -3.01 -2.94
CA THR A 147 -1.25 -2.49 -1.72
C THR A 147 -2.78 -2.45 -1.82
N ASP A 148 -3.31 -2.08 -2.99
CA ASP A 148 -4.76 -2.01 -3.21
C ASP A 148 -5.42 -3.40 -3.11
N VAL A 149 -4.79 -4.44 -3.67
CA VAL A 149 -5.32 -5.80 -3.59
C VAL A 149 -5.15 -6.44 -2.22
N GLU A 150 -4.06 -6.12 -1.49
CA GLU A 150 -3.91 -6.57 -0.10
C GLU A 150 -5.02 -6.01 0.79
N LEU A 151 -5.31 -4.71 0.68
CA LEU A 151 -6.42 -4.09 1.40
C LEU A 151 -7.75 -4.78 1.05
N ARG A 152 -7.99 -5.02 -0.25
CA ARG A 152 -9.21 -5.71 -0.69
C ARG A 152 -9.31 -7.14 -0.14
N ALA A 153 -8.20 -7.87 -0.09
CA ALA A 153 -8.17 -9.24 0.43
C ALA A 153 -8.57 -9.27 1.92
N ILE A 154 -8.05 -8.31 2.71
CA ILE A 154 -8.45 -8.11 4.11
C ILE A 154 -9.95 -7.84 4.22
N VAL A 155 -10.52 -6.98 3.37
CA VAL A 155 -11.96 -6.67 3.39
C VAL A 155 -12.80 -7.91 3.17
N ILE A 156 -12.51 -8.71 2.13
CA ILE A 156 -13.28 -9.92 1.81
C ILE A 156 -13.19 -10.92 2.97
N GLY A 157 -11.98 -11.14 3.49
CA GLY A 157 -11.76 -12.04 4.62
C GLY A 157 -12.53 -11.63 5.86
N LEU A 158 -12.51 -10.34 6.22
CA LEU A 158 -13.22 -9.81 7.39
C LEU A 158 -14.75 -9.82 7.20
N GLN A 159 -15.24 -9.43 6.02
CA GLN A 159 -16.68 -9.48 5.71
C GLN A 159 -17.22 -10.89 5.87
N LYS A 160 -16.50 -11.86 5.32
CA LYS A 160 -16.91 -13.26 5.44
C LYS A 160 -16.78 -13.76 6.87
N ALA A 161 -15.69 -13.43 7.57
CA ALA A 161 -15.51 -13.82 8.97
C ALA A 161 -16.63 -13.30 9.88
N VAL A 162 -17.01 -12.02 9.75
CA VAL A 162 -18.11 -11.42 10.50
C VAL A 162 -19.45 -12.14 10.22
N SER A 163 -19.69 -12.58 8.99
CA SER A 163 -20.93 -13.30 8.64
C SER A 163 -21.13 -14.62 9.40
N TYR A 164 -20.05 -15.22 9.93
CA TYR A 164 -20.14 -16.41 10.78
C TYR A 164 -20.41 -16.10 12.26
N ASN A 165 -20.54 -14.83 12.60
CA ASN A 165 -20.79 -14.31 13.94
C ASN A 165 -19.85 -14.90 15.02
N PRO A 166 -18.52 -14.85 14.83
CA PRO A 166 -17.57 -15.43 15.77
C PRO A 166 -17.44 -14.61 17.06
N SER A 167 -16.80 -15.19 18.07
CA SER A 167 -16.32 -14.49 19.26
C SER A 167 -14.94 -13.85 19.02
N LEU A 168 -14.12 -14.45 18.17
CA LEU A 168 -12.77 -13.99 17.84
C LEU A 168 -12.50 -14.15 16.35
N ILE A 169 -11.96 -13.10 15.73
CA ILE A 169 -11.42 -13.15 14.37
C ILE A 169 -9.90 -13.00 14.43
N THR A 170 -9.15 -13.99 13.94
CA THR A 170 -7.69 -13.89 13.81
C THR A 170 -7.31 -13.93 12.34
N LEU A 171 -6.83 -12.80 11.81
CA LEU A 171 -6.46 -12.61 10.40
C LEU A 171 -4.94 -12.58 10.23
N PHE A 172 -4.43 -13.44 9.35
CA PHE A 172 -3.03 -13.52 8.97
C PHE A 172 -2.80 -12.87 7.60
N THR A 173 -1.87 -11.93 7.55
CA THR A 173 -1.52 -11.16 6.34
C THR A 173 -0.03 -10.79 6.37
N ASP A 174 0.58 -10.64 5.20
CA ASP A 174 1.92 -10.07 5.08
C ASP A 174 1.97 -8.54 5.07
N SER A 175 0.81 -7.89 5.09
CA SER A 175 0.71 -6.44 4.99
C SER A 175 0.02 -5.84 6.19
N LEU A 176 0.76 -5.72 7.31
CA LEU A 176 0.23 -5.08 8.51
C LEU A 176 -0.08 -3.59 8.32
N SER A 177 0.58 -2.94 7.35
CA SER A 177 0.23 -1.58 6.95
C SER A 177 -1.18 -1.52 6.35
N MET A 178 -1.56 -2.47 5.50
CA MET A 178 -2.93 -2.57 4.96
C MET A 178 -3.92 -3.05 6.00
N ALA A 179 -3.52 -3.91 6.95
CA ALA A 179 -4.36 -4.25 8.11
C ALA A 179 -4.73 -3.01 8.92
N ARG A 180 -3.75 -2.15 9.23
CA ARG A 180 -3.98 -0.88 9.93
C ARG A 180 -4.81 0.08 9.10
N LEU A 181 -4.53 0.17 7.80
CA LEU A 181 -5.30 1.01 6.88
C LEU A 181 -6.76 0.56 6.77
N SER A 182 -7.03 -0.75 6.83
CA SER A 182 -8.39 -1.30 6.71
C SER A 182 -9.32 -0.88 7.85
N VAL A 183 -8.77 -0.54 9.02
CA VAL A 183 -9.52 -0.03 10.19
C VAL A 183 -9.43 1.49 10.34
N ASP A 184 -8.82 2.17 9.37
CA ASP A 184 -8.73 3.63 9.31
C ASP A 184 -9.72 4.18 8.26
N PRO A 185 -10.82 4.83 8.65
CA PRO A 185 -11.76 5.45 7.73
C PRO A 185 -11.31 6.82 7.19
N SER A 186 -10.11 7.30 7.55
CA SER A 186 -9.57 8.59 7.08
C SER A 186 -9.36 8.64 5.56
N HIS A 187 -9.10 9.83 5.01
CA HIS A 187 -8.98 9.98 3.56
C HIS A 187 -7.68 9.35 3.03
N HIS A 188 -7.80 8.26 2.28
CA HIS A 188 -6.69 7.59 1.62
C HIS A 188 -7.15 6.81 0.38
N PRO A 189 -6.26 6.44 -0.56
CA PRO A 189 -6.62 5.54 -1.66
C PRO A 189 -7.17 4.20 -1.13
N GLY A 190 -8.30 3.73 -1.66
CA GLY A 190 -9.01 2.57 -1.11
C GLY A 190 -9.91 2.86 0.11
N GLN A 191 -10.21 4.13 0.42
CA GLN A 191 -11.05 4.53 1.57
C GLN A 191 -12.37 3.76 1.66
N PHE A 192 -13.02 3.49 0.52
CA PHE A 192 -14.27 2.74 0.48
C PHE A 192 -14.15 1.34 1.11
N ASP A 193 -13.05 0.64 0.84
CA ASP A 193 -12.79 -0.68 1.40
C ASP A 193 -12.57 -0.60 2.93
N SER A 194 -11.82 0.40 3.42
CA SER A 194 -11.68 0.65 4.86
C SER A 194 -13.00 1.03 5.54
N HIS A 195 -13.84 1.84 4.88
CA HIS A 195 -15.18 2.14 5.38
C HIS A 195 -16.04 0.90 5.56
N LEU A 196 -16.01 0.00 4.58
CA LEU A 196 -16.77 -1.24 4.62
C LEU A 196 -16.36 -2.12 5.80
N VAL A 197 -15.05 -2.20 6.06
CA VAL A 197 -14.52 -2.86 7.26
C VAL A 197 -14.98 -2.16 8.53
N CYS A 198 -14.83 -0.83 8.61
CA CYS A 198 -15.21 -0.05 9.79
C CYS A 198 -16.70 -0.20 10.13
N VAL A 199 -17.60 -0.14 9.14
CA VAL A 199 -19.03 -0.33 9.34
C VAL A 199 -19.32 -1.73 9.88
N ASN A 200 -18.78 -2.76 9.24
CA ASN A 200 -19.07 -4.14 9.59
C ASN A 200 -18.50 -4.53 10.95
N LEU A 201 -17.24 -4.17 11.22
CA LEU A 201 -16.62 -4.42 12.52
C LEU A 201 -17.28 -3.60 13.62
N SER A 202 -17.67 -2.34 13.38
CA SER A 202 -18.35 -1.54 14.42
C SER A 202 -19.66 -2.18 14.86
N ARG A 203 -20.50 -2.60 13.91
CA ARG A 203 -21.75 -3.31 14.20
C ARG A 203 -21.48 -4.61 14.96
N TRP A 204 -20.60 -5.44 14.41
CA TRP A 204 -20.27 -6.72 15.03
C TRP A 204 -19.66 -6.57 16.44
N LEU A 205 -18.81 -5.57 16.68
CA LEU A 205 -18.23 -5.30 18.00
C LEU A 205 -19.25 -4.67 18.98
N ALA A 206 -20.21 -3.89 18.49
CA ALA A 206 -21.26 -3.29 19.32
C ALA A 206 -22.19 -4.35 19.94
N ASP A 207 -22.46 -5.42 19.21
CA ASP A 207 -23.41 -6.47 19.62
C ASP A 207 -22.94 -7.30 20.83
N ASP A 208 -21.62 -7.45 21.05
CA ASP A 208 -21.07 -8.23 22.16
C ASP A 208 -19.72 -7.65 22.64
N PRO A 209 -19.60 -7.28 23.93
CA PRO A 209 -18.36 -6.71 24.48
C PRO A 209 -17.17 -7.67 24.46
N ARG A 210 -17.39 -8.99 24.35
CA ARG A 210 -16.34 -10.03 24.36
C ARG A 210 -15.71 -10.27 22.99
N ARG A 211 -16.26 -9.68 21.92
CA ARG A 211 -15.76 -9.86 20.57
C ARG A 211 -14.44 -9.13 20.35
N GLU A 212 -13.49 -9.81 19.71
CA GLU A 212 -12.16 -9.27 19.42
C GLU A 212 -11.68 -9.58 17.99
N VAL A 213 -10.85 -8.69 17.44
CA VAL A 213 -10.15 -8.91 16.18
C VAL A 213 -8.64 -8.87 16.42
N ALA A 214 -7.91 -9.82 15.86
CA ALA A 214 -6.46 -9.88 15.87
C ALA A 214 -5.91 -9.91 14.45
N PHE A 215 -5.08 -8.93 14.11
CA PHE A 215 -4.28 -8.91 12.88
C PHE A 215 -2.88 -9.42 13.19
N VAL A 216 -2.44 -10.46 12.48
CA VAL A 216 -1.16 -11.14 12.69
C VAL A 216 -0.30 -11.01 11.45
N HIS A 217 0.89 -10.42 11.62
CA HIS A 217 1.84 -10.24 10.53
C HIS A 217 2.59 -11.54 10.22
N THR A 218 2.49 -12.02 8.99
CA THR A 218 3.24 -13.15 8.43
C THR A 218 4.23 -12.66 7.38
N ARG A 219 5.48 -13.11 7.36
CA ARG A 219 6.37 -12.77 6.24
C ARG A 219 6.05 -13.68 5.04
N SER A 220 5.82 -13.11 3.86
CA SER A 220 5.38 -13.89 2.68
C SER A 220 6.40 -14.96 2.25
N HIS A 221 7.70 -14.72 2.45
CA HIS A 221 8.75 -15.67 2.10
C HIS A 221 8.75 -16.95 2.95
N LEU A 222 8.10 -16.94 4.12
CA LEU A 222 8.01 -18.10 5.00
C LEU A 222 7.07 -19.18 4.48
N LYS A 223 6.19 -18.85 3.53
CA LYS A 223 5.17 -19.78 3.02
C LYS A 223 4.37 -20.47 4.14
N TRP A 224 4.03 -19.70 5.16
CA TRP A 224 3.43 -20.22 6.37
C TRP A 224 1.90 -20.36 6.26
N GLY A 225 1.38 -21.55 6.57
CA GLY A 225 -0.01 -21.83 6.93
C GLY A 225 -1.08 -21.25 6.02
N ILE A 226 -2.19 -20.83 6.63
CA ILE A 226 -3.39 -20.29 5.96
C ILE A 226 -3.09 -19.06 5.09
N HIS A 227 -2.07 -18.26 5.45
CA HIS A 227 -1.62 -17.15 4.62
C HIS A 227 -1.04 -17.65 3.28
N HIS A 228 -0.18 -18.67 3.31
CA HIS A 228 0.39 -19.21 2.07
C HIS A 228 -0.64 -19.91 1.18
N GLU A 229 -1.66 -20.50 1.77
CA GLU A 229 -2.80 -21.04 1.04
C GLU A 229 -3.56 -19.92 0.31
N ALA A 230 -3.86 -18.81 0.99
CA ALA A 230 -4.49 -17.63 0.38
C ALA A 230 -3.62 -17.06 -0.75
N HIS A 231 -2.30 -17.01 -0.55
CA HIS A 231 -1.34 -16.62 -1.58
C HIS A 231 -1.36 -17.52 -2.81
N THR A 232 -1.45 -18.82 -2.58
CA THR A 232 -1.54 -19.81 -3.64
C THR A 232 -2.86 -19.68 -4.41
N LEU A 233 -3.96 -19.44 -3.69
CA LEU A 233 -5.28 -19.19 -4.27
C LEU A 233 -5.28 -17.93 -5.15
N ALA A 234 -4.74 -16.80 -4.65
CA ALA A 234 -4.62 -15.55 -5.40
C ALA A 234 -3.79 -15.71 -6.69
N LYS A 235 -2.66 -16.42 -6.62
CA LYS A 235 -1.76 -16.61 -7.77
C LYS A 235 -2.30 -17.57 -8.83
N ARG A 236 -3.09 -18.58 -8.42
CA ARG A 236 -3.69 -19.55 -9.35
C ARG A 236 -4.89 -18.96 -10.09
N ALA A 237 -5.61 -18.04 -9.46
CA ALA A 237 -6.74 -17.38 -10.08
C ALA A 237 -6.29 -16.44 -11.21
N SER A 238 -7.00 -16.48 -12.33
CA SER A 238 -6.74 -15.65 -13.49
C SER A 238 -8.05 -15.17 -14.06
N PHE A 239 -8.27 -13.86 -14.01
CA PHE A 239 -9.48 -13.24 -14.54
C PHE A 239 -9.08 -12.33 -15.70
N PRO A 240 -9.39 -12.66 -16.96
CA PRO A 240 -9.14 -11.76 -18.07
C PRO A 240 -10.00 -10.50 -17.96
N PHE A 241 -9.53 -9.39 -18.54
CA PHE A 241 -10.41 -8.24 -18.76
C PHE A 241 -11.44 -8.58 -19.85
N ASN A 242 -12.68 -8.16 -19.65
CA ASN A 242 -13.69 -8.21 -20.69
C ASN A 242 -13.48 -7.01 -21.65
N PRO A 243 -13.26 -7.22 -22.95
CA PRO A 243 -13.06 -6.13 -23.91
C PRO A 243 -14.21 -5.13 -23.99
N GLY A 244 -15.45 -5.57 -23.70
CA GLY A 244 -16.65 -4.73 -23.75
C GLY A 244 -16.95 -3.94 -22.47
N ILE A 245 -16.19 -4.14 -21.39
CA ILE A 245 -16.46 -3.50 -20.09
C ILE A 245 -15.19 -2.76 -19.65
N PRO A 246 -15.25 -1.43 -19.44
CA PRO A 246 -14.14 -0.68 -18.89
C PRO A 246 -13.69 -1.29 -17.55
N PRO A 247 -12.39 -1.55 -17.37
CA PRO A 247 -11.91 -2.16 -16.14
C PRO A 247 -12.10 -1.21 -14.96
N ARG A 248 -12.38 -1.76 -13.77
CA ARG A 248 -12.15 -1.03 -12.52
C ARG A 248 -10.68 -0.61 -12.48
N VAL A 249 -10.41 0.65 -12.14
CA VAL A 249 -9.05 1.18 -12.01
C VAL A 249 -8.92 1.92 -10.68
N THR A 250 -7.93 1.54 -9.88
CA THR A 250 -7.65 2.17 -8.59
C THR A 250 -6.93 3.50 -8.77
N PHE A 251 -7.11 4.40 -7.81
CA PHE A 251 -6.41 5.69 -7.79
C PHE A 251 -4.89 5.49 -7.74
N ASN A 252 -4.42 4.56 -6.90
CA ASN A 252 -3.01 4.22 -6.78
C ASN A 252 -2.44 3.65 -8.08
N PHE A 253 -3.21 2.86 -8.84
CA PHE A 253 -2.77 2.38 -10.15
C PHE A 253 -2.58 3.53 -11.13
N MET A 254 -3.55 4.44 -11.21
CA MET A 254 -3.46 5.62 -12.08
C MET A 254 -2.30 6.52 -11.70
N ARG A 255 -2.14 6.80 -10.39
CA ARG A 255 -1.02 7.58 -9.87
C ARG A 255 0.31 6.94 -10.24
N ARG A 256 0.48 5.63 -9.98
CA ARG A 256 1.70 4.89 -10.37
C ARG A 256 1.95 4.99 -11.88
N LYS A 257 0.93 4.78 -12.71
CA LYS A 257 1.05 4.85 -14.17
C LYS A 257 1.48 6.25 -14.64
N ALA A 258 0.87 7.30 -14.10
CA ALA A 258 1.24 8.67 -14.41
C ALA A 258 2.69 8.97 -13.99
N THR A 259 3.09 8.53 -12.79
CA THR A 259 4.46 8.74 -12.33
C THR A 259 5.49 8.01 -13.17
N GLU A 260 5.23 6.76 -13.58
CA GLU A 260 6.13 6.03 -14.49
C GLU A 260 6.21 6.70 -15.87
N ALA A 261 5.09 7.20 -16.41
CA ALA A 261 5.11 7.95 -17.67
C ALA A 261 5.95 9.23 -17.56
N CYS A 262 5.84 9.98 -16.45
CA CYS A 262 6.69 11.14 -16.21
C CYS A 262 8.17 10.77 -16.10
N LYS A 263 8.51 9.64 -15.45
CA LYS A 263 9.90 9.15 -15.37
C LYS A 263 10.45 8.78 -16.74
N ASP A 264 9.68 8.05 -17.52
CA ASP A 264 10.10 7.61 -18.85
C ASP A 264 10.30 8.82 -19.77
N GLU A 265 9.41 9.80 -19.72
CA GLU A 265 9.55 11.04 -20.50
C GLU A 265 10.74 11.88 -20.02
N TRP A 266 10.91 12.02 -18.71
CA TRP A 266 12.10 12.68 -18.15
C TRP A 266 13.38 12.01 -18.64
N GLN A 267 13.45 10.67 -18.59
CA GLN A 267 14.63 9.94 -19.04
C GLN A 267 14.86 10.10 -20.54
N ARG A 268 13.80 10.07 -21.35
CA ARG A 268 13.88 10.27 -22.80
C ARG A 268 14.47 11.65 -23.11
N LEU A 269 13.94 12.70 -22.49
CA LEU A 269 14.43 14.07 -22.67
C LEU A 269 15.85 14.25 -22.14
N PHE A 270 16.13 13.78 -20.93
CA PHE A 270 17.43 13.92 -20.27
C PHE A 270 18.56 13.09 -20.93
N SER A 271 18.20 12.13 -21.78
CA SER A 271 19.16 11.41 -22.62
C SER A 271 19.72 12.29 -23.75
N SER A 272 19.02 13.35 -24.15
CA SER A 272 19.51 14.34 -25.11
C SER A 272 20.44 15.35 -24.44
N ALA A 273 21.63 15.56 -25.01
CA ALA A 273 22.58 16.55 -24.52
C ALA A 273 22.03 17.99 -24.64
N ASP A 274 21.20 18.26 -25.65
CA ASP A 274 20.60 19.58 -25.88
C ASP A 274 19.59 19.93 -24.78
N TYR A 275 18.76 18.96 -24.39
CA TYR A 275 17.78 19.15 -23.32
C TYR A 275 18.44 19.16 -21.94
N ARG A 276 19.39 18.24 -21.70
CA ARG A 276 20.13 18.15 -20.44
C ARG A 276 21.02 19.37 -20.21
N GLY A 277 21.57 19.93 -21.28
CA GLY A 277 22.63 20.93 -21.22
C GLY A 277 23.94 20.39 -20.65
N HIS A 278 24.88 21.30 -20.38
CA HIS A 278 26.21 20.98 -19.87
C HIS A 278 26.33 21.03 -18.34
N HIS A 279 25.32 21.55 -17.65
CA HIS A 279 25.34 21.73 -16.20
C HIS A 279 24.82 20.53 -15.40
N PHE A 280 24.20 19.55 -16.07
CA PHE A 280 23.64 18.37 -15.43
C PHE A 280 24.35 17.11 -15.92
N LEU A 281 24.87 16.33 -14.97
CA LEU A 281 25.55 15.07 -15.26
C LEU A 281 24.53 13.95 -15.49
N ARG A 282 24.79 13.08 -16.46
CA ARG A 282 24.10 11.80 -16.57
C ARG A 282 24.72 10.85 -15.57
N LEU A 283 24.02 10.66 -14.46
CA LEU A 283 24.43 9.70 -13.45
C LEU A 283 24.03 8.31 -13.92
N CYS A 284 24.95 7.36 -13.80
CA CYS A 284 24.71 5.94 -14.08
C CYS A 284 25.01 5.12 -12.82
N ASP A 285 24.41 3.94 -12.72
CA ASP A 285 24.82 2.95 -11.73
C ASP A 285 26.14 2.26 -12.16
N SER A 286 26.64 1.35 -11.32
CA SER A 286 27.87 0.58 -11.58
C SER A 286 27.80 -0.32 -12.82
N THR A 287 26.62 -0.46 -13.44
CA THR A 287 26.39 -1.21 -14.68
C THR A 287 26.17 -0.29 -15.89
N ASP A 288 26.52 1.00 -15.76
CA ASP A 288 26.32 2.06 -16.75
C ASP A 288 24.84 2.30 -17.12
N LYS A 289 23.90 1.91 -16.26
CA LYS A 289 22.48 2.22 -16.48
C LYS A 289 22.16 3.59 -15.91
N PRO A 290 21.43 4.44 -16.65
CA PRO A 290 21.07 5.77 -16.17
C PRO A 290 20.29 5.70 -14.86
N ALA A 291 20.73 6.49 -13.87
CA ALA A 291 20.03 6.68 -12.63
C ALA A 291 18.63 7.23 -12.91
N ARG A 292 17.62 6.58 -12.33
CA ARG A 292 16.22 6.96 -12.48
C ARG A 292 15.75 7.68 -11.20
N PRO A 293 15.01 8.80 -11.33
CA PRO A 293 14.32 9.39 -10.20
C PRO A 293 13.42 8.37 -9.49
N SER A 294 13.48 8.33 -8.17
CA SER A 294 12.54 7.56 -7.35
C SER A 294 11.66 8.50 -6.54
N TYR A 295 10.36 8.23 -6.52
CA TYR A 295 9.38 8.89 -5.64
C TYR A 295 9.03 8.01 -4.43
N VAL A 296 9.59 6.81 -4.36
CA VAL A 296 9.31 5.84 -3.30
C VAL A 296 10.25 6.12 -2.13
N GLY A 297 9.67 6.40 -0.95
CA GLY A 297 10.41 6.57 0.31
C GLY A 297 10.91 7.99 0.62
N GLY A 298 10.57 9.00 -0.20
CA GLY A 298 10.94 10.40 0.06
C GLY A 298 12.46 10.66 0.10
N GLY A 299 13.27 9.69 -0.34
CA GLY A 299 14.73 9.83 -0.39
C GLY A 299 15.16 10.86 -1.44
N PRO A 300 16.39 11.40 -1.31
CA PRO A 300 16.94 12.28 -2.32
C PRO A 300 16.87 11.63 -3.70
N TRP A 301 16.75 12.45 -4.74
CA TRP A 301 16.61 12.09 -6.16
C TRP A 301 17.67 11.08 -6.68
N LEU A 302 18.68 10.78 -5.87
CA LEU A 302 19.80 9.93 -6.17
C LEU A 302 20.08 9.00 -4.97
N PRO A 303 19.90 7.67 -5.13
CA PRO A 303 20.19 6.71 -4.06
C PRO A 303 21.68 6.61 -3.69
N PHE A 304 22.59 7.22 -4.47
CA PHE A 304 24.05 7.04 -4.38
C PHE A 304 24.84 8.34 -4.15
N PHE A 305 24.25 9.36 -3.53
CA PHE A 305 25.05 10.51 -3.09
C PHE A 305 25.85 10.13 -1.83
N GLY A 306 27.00 9.45 -2.00
CA GLY A 306 27.89 9.08 -0.90
C GLY A 306 28.79 7.86 -1.14
N ASP A 307 28.46 6.99 -2.08
CA ASP A 307 29.38 5.91 -2.47
C ASP A 307 30.37 6.48 -3.48
N HIS A 308 31.64 6.48 -3.12
CA HIS A 308 32.74 7.02 -3.92
C HIS A 308 32.64 6.51 -5.38
N PRO A 309 32.40 7.39 -6.37
CA PRO A 309 32.70 7.04 -7.74
C PRO A 309 34.23 6.93 -7.84
N SER A 310 34.72 5.74 -8.13
CA SER A 310 36.06 5.55 -8.66
C SER A 310 36.12 6.34 -9.97
N PHE A 311 36.94 7.40 -10.01
CA PHE A 311 37.28 8.12 -11.23
C PHE A 311 38.23 7.28 -12.10
#